data_AF-A0A966T6N3-F1
#
_entry.id   AF-A0A966T6N3-F1
#
_cell.length_a   1.000
_cell.length_b   1.000
_cell.length_c   1.000
_cell.angle_alpha   90.00
_cell.angle_beta   90.00
_cell.angle_gamma   90.00
#
_symmetry.space_group_name_H-M   'P 1'
#
loop_
_entity.id
_entity.type
_entity.pdbx_description
1 polymer ?
#
loop_
_entity_poly.entity_id
_entity_poly.type
_entity_poly.pdbx_seq_one_letter_code
_entity_poly.pdbx_strand_id
1 'polypeptide(L)'
;MQIPDVPPQLLAALVEAAAGQRLALVGGVVRDLLLHRHHQDPWRGLPDLDLVVEGRAADLVERLQAALAHQIGRPVAIREQHHGRYGTAELELALPPECGGTWLIDLASARQEVYPRPGANPVVSPGSLDHDLARRDVTVNAMALVLNPPGAGVGAAPELLDPFGGQADLAQRQLRFLHPHSLRDDPTRLLRAARYAARLGFDLAPEALEQVRATLLAWPWDWHLGDDPAQAPPALATRLRMELELLLDREPWPVALELLQRWGGLALFDPGLQRDHTWGRRLRWGARLGAPALPVLLAAVSDPVALVRRLQLPHGQQALIARARQL
;
A
#
# COMPACT_ATOMS: atom_id res chain seq x y z
N MET A 1 10.76 22.02 0.81
CA MET A 1 10.83 21.27 -0.48
C MET A 1 9.56 21.60 -1.28
N GLN A 2 9.65 22.10 -2.52
CA GLN A 2 8.46 22.25 -3.37
C GLN A 2 8.08 20.89 -3.96
N ILE A 3 6.81 20.52 -3.84
CA ILE A 3 6.23 19.30 -4.42
C ILE A 3 5.79 19.66 -5.85
N PRO A 4 6.31 19.01 -6.90
CA PRO A 4 5.91 19.30 -8.28
C PRO A 4 4.40 19.16 -8.46
N ASP A 5 3.86 19.96 -9.36
CA ASP A 5 2.45 19.99 -9.78
C ASP A 5 1.42 20.40 -8.72
N VAL A 6 1.74 20.34 -7.42
CA VAL A 6 0.80 20.73 -6.35
C VAL A 6 0.65 22.26 -6.29
N PRO A 7 -0.57 22.81 -6.43
CA PRO A 7 -0.80 24.25 -6.36
C PRO A 7 -0.40 24.81 -4.98
N PRO A 8 0.36 25.92 -4.92
CA PRO A 8 0.73 26.54 -3.65
C PRO A 8 -0.47 26.92 -2.78
N GLN A 9 -1.58 27.33 -3.42
CA GLN A 9 -2.83 27.69 -2.74
C GLN A 9 -3.49 26.46 -2.09
N LEU A 10 -3.43 25.30 -2.74
CA LEU A 10 -3.92 24.05 -2.16
C LEU A 10 -3.10 23.68 -0.92
N LEU A 11 -1.78 23.74 -1.03
CA LEU A 11 -0.90 23.44 0.10
C LEU A 11 -1.12 24.41 1.27
N ALA A 12 -1.27 25.71 0.98
CA ALA A 12 -1.57 26.72 1.99
C ALA A 12 -2.91 26.46 2.68
N ALA A 13 -3.95 26.10 1.91
CA ALA A 13 -5.27 25.78 2.45
C ALA A 13 -5.24 24.55 3.36
N LEU A 14 -4.48 23.51 2.99
CA LEU A 14 -4.30 22.32 3.82
C LEU A 14 -3.60 22.64 5.15
N VAL A 15 -2.53 23.46 5.11
CA VAL A 15 -1.83 23.91 6.32
C VAL A 15 -2.71 24.80 7.20
N GLU A 16 -3.48 25.71 6.61
CA GLU A 16 -4.45 26.55 7.32
C GLU A 16 -5.53 25.68 7.99
N ALA A 17 -6.11 24.73 7.26
CA ALA A 17 -7.14 23.83 7.76
C ALA A 17 -6.65 22.89 8.88
N ALA A 18 -5.36 22.56 8.90
CA ALA A 18 -4.77 21.79 9.98
C ALA A 18 -4.81 22.53 11.33
N ALA A 19 -4.93 23.86 11.35
CA ALA A 19 -5.21 24.67 12.55
C ALA A 19 -4.29 24.36 13.75
N GLY A 20 -2.99 24.17 13.49
CA GLY A 20 -1.98 23.84 14.51
C GLY A 20 -1.81 22.34 14.80
N GLN A 21 -2.64 21.46 14.23
CA GLN A 21 -2.40 20.02 14.22
C GLN A 21 -1.28 19.70 13.24
N ARG A 22 -0.38 18.77 13.60
CA ARG A 22 0.71 18.37 12.72
C ARG A 22 0.14 17.66 11.50
N LEU A 23 0.39 18.20 10.31
CA LEU A 23 -0.03 17.67 9.03
C LEU A 23 1.21 17.28 8.23
N ALA A 24 1.21 16.07 7.67
CA ALA A 24 2.31 15.58 6.87
C ALA A 24 1.83 14.87 5.61
N LEU A 25 2.58 15.05 4.54
CA LEU A 25 2.54 14.20 3.36
C LEU A 25 3.34 12.94 3.65
N VAL A 26 2.83 11.76 3.28
CA VAL A 26 3.43 10.49 3.69
C VAL A 26 3.49 9.49 2.54
N GLY A 27 4.27 8.41 2.70
CA GLY A 27 4.16 7.25 1.82
C GLY A 27 4.82 7.41 0.45
N GLY A 28 4.16 6.84 -0.56
CA GLY A 28 4.70 6.73 -1.92
C GLY A 28 5.00 8.09 -2.53
N VAL A 29 4.22 9.12 -2.19
CA VAL A 29 4.43 10.49 -2.65
C VAL A 29 5.80 11.03 -2.21
N VAL A 30 6.15 10.86 -0.94
CA VAL A 30 7.44 11.32 -0.40
C VAL A 30 8.60 10.56 -1.06
N ARG A 31 8.45 9.24 -1.21
CA ARG A 31 9.42 8.38 -1.90
C ARG A 31 9.68 8.84 -3.34
N ASP A 32 8.61 9.02 -4.11
CA ASP A 32 8.69 9.36 -5.53
C ASP A 32 9.26 10.77 -5.74
N LEU A 33 8.95 11.69 -4.82
CA LEU A 33 9.54 13.03 -4.80
C LEU A 33 11.05 12.97 -4.56
N LEU A 34 11.51 12.17 -3.59
CA LEU A 34 12.94 12.03 -3.30
C LEU A 34 13.68 11.34 -4.45
N LEU A 35 13.09 10.30 -5.06
CA LEU A 35 13.63 9.66 -6.25
C LEU A 35 13.80 10.65 -7.40
N HIS A 36 12.79 11.48 -7.64
CA HIS A 36 12.86 12.50 -8.68
C HIS A 36 13.96 13.53 -8.42
N ARG A 37 14.04 14.05 -7.19
CA ARG A 37 14.94 15.16 -6.85
C ARG A 37 16.39 14.74 -6.65
N HIS A 38 16.63 13.56 -6.09
CA HIS A 38 17.96 13.11 -5.65
C HIS A 38 18.54 11.99 -6.51
N HIS A 39 17.71 11.25 -7.23
CA HIS A 39 18.14 10.08 -8.01
C HIS A 39 17.83 10.19 -9.51
N GLN A 40 17.37 11.36 -9.98
CA GLN A 40 17.07 11.66 -11.38
C GLN A 40 16.01 10.75 -12.01
N ASP A 41 15.21 10.08 -11.18
CA ASP A 41 14.08 9.30 -11.69
C ASP A 41 13.03 10.26 -12.28
N PRO A 42 12.35 9.88 -13.38
CA PRO A 42 11.35 10.73 -14.00
C PRO A 42 10.17 10.93 -13.05
N TRP A 43 9.73 12.17 -12.89
CA TRP A 43 8.49 12.47 -12.19
C TRP A 43 7.30 11.94 -12.99
N ARG A 44 6.43 11.18 -12.34
CA ARG A 44 5.27 10.54 -12.98
C ARG A 44 3.94 11.17 -12.58
N GLY A 45 3.98 12.30 -11.89
CA GLY A 45 2.81 12.95 -11.32
C GLY A 45 2.36 12.31 -10.00
N LEU A 46 1.30 12.90 -9.44
CA LEU A 46 0.63 12.44 -8.23
C LEU A 46 -0.76 11.93 -8.60
N PRO A 47 -1.04 10.62 -8.48
CA PRO A 47 -2.41 10.13 -8.63
C PRO A 47 -3.30 10.65 -7.50
N ASP A 48 -2.76 10.70 -6.29
CA ASP A 48 -3.42 11.06 -5.05
C ASP A 48 -2.43 11.74 -4.09
N LEU A 49 -2.95 12.61 -3.22
CA LEU A 49 -2.17 13.28 -2.17
C LEU A 49 -2.42 12.59 -0.83
N ASP A 50 -1.53 11.66 -0.47
CA ASP A 50 -1.54 10.94 0.80
C ASP A 50 -1.15 11.83 1.99
N LEU A 51 -2.12 12.22 2.82
CA LEU A 51 -1.93 13.08 3.99
C LEU A 51 -2.25 12.36 5.30
N VAL A 52 -1.46 12.65 6.33
CA VAL A 52 -1.71 12.24 7.71
C VAL A 52 -1.75 13.47 8.61
N VAL A 53 -2.76 13.55 9.47
CA VAL A 53 -2.88 14.57 10.51
C VAL A 53 -2.83 13.95 11.92
N GLU A 54 -2.04 14.53 12.81
CA GLU A 54 -2.08 14.22 14.25
C GLU A 54 -3.34 14.84 14.87
N GLY A 55 -4.44 14.10 14.77
CA GLY A 55 -5.77 14.55 15.15
C GLY A 55 -6.83 13.80 14.35
N ARG A 56 -8.07 14.30 14.40
CA ARG A 56 -9.16 13.74 13.61
C ARG A 56 -9.14 14.34 12.20
N ALA A 57 -9.00 13.49 11.19
CA ALA A 57 -9.09 13.87 9.79
C ALA A 57 -10.38 14.65 9.46
N ALA A 58 -11.52 14.20 10.00
CA ALA A 58 -12.83 14.84 9.79
C ALA A 58 -12.82 16.33 10.17
N ASP A 59 -12.18 16.68 11.28
CA ASP A 59 -12.12 18.07 11.76
C ASP A 59 -11.32 18.96 10.79
N LEU A 60 -10.27 18.42 10.13
CA LEU A 60 -9.53 19.13 9.09
C LEU A 60 -10.40 19.30 7.84
N VAL A 61 -11.14 18.27 7.42
CA VAL A 61 -12.06 18.34 6.26
C VAL A 61 -13.10 19.44 6.45
N GLU A 62 -13.71 19.54 7.63
CA GLU A 62 -14.69 20.59 7.96
C GLU A 62 -14.09 22.01 7.79
N ARG A 63 -12.82 22.20 8.17
CA ARG A 63 -12.11 23.48 8.03
C ARG A 63 -11.59 23.73 6.61
N LEU A 64 -11.34 22.67 5.84
CA LEU A 64 -10.73 22.74 4.52
C LEU A 64 -11.57 23.56 3.53
N GLN A 65 -12.90 23.46 3.61
CA GLN A 65 -13.81 24.21 2.76
C GLN A 65 -13.60 25.73 2.89
N ALA A 66 -13.48 26.23 4.12
CA ALA A 66 -13.26 27.65 4.40
C ALA A 66 -11.84 28.09 3.99
N ALA A 67 -10.82 27.27 4.31
CA ALA A 67 -9.43 27.55 3.97
C ALA A 67 -9.22 27.61 2.45
N LEU A 68 -9.81 26.69 1.68
CA LEU A 68 -9.76 26.73 0.22
C LEU A 68 -10.42 27.98 -0.34
N ALA A 69 -11.60 28.35 0.17
CA ALA A 69 -12.29 29.56 -0.27
C ALA A 69 -11.48 30.83 0.01
N HIS A 70 -10.78 30.87 1.14
CA HIS A 70 -9.88 31.96 1.51
C HIS A 70 -8.64 32.02 0.60
N GLN A 71 -7.95 30.90 0.38
CA GLN A 71 -6.69 30.86 -0.39
C GLN A 71 -6.89 31.00 -1.90
N ILE A 72 -8.03 30.53 -2.44
CA ILE A 72 -8.34 30.58 -3.87
C ILE A 72 -9.21 31.81 -4.22
N GLY A 73 -9.85 32.42 -3.21
CA GLY A 73 -10.71 33.60 -3.37
C GLY A 73 -12.10 33.29 -3.92
N ARG A 74 -12.50 32.01 -3.99
CA ARG A 74 -13.86 31.58 -4.38
C ARG A 74 -14.17 30.19 -3.80
N PRO A 75 -15.46 29.83 -3.64
CA PRO A 75 -15.84 28.49 -3.18
C PRO A 75 -15.29 27.38 -4.10
N VAL A 76 -14.75 26.32 -3.49
CA VAL A 76 -14.30 25.10 -4.16
C VAL A 76 -15.29 23.98 -3.85
N ALA A 77 -15.68 23.20 -4.85
CA ALA A 77 -16.49 22.01 -4.60
C ALA A 77 -15.61 20.87 -4.08
N ILE A 78 -16.05 20.26 -2.98
CA ILE A 78 -15.41 19.11 -2.33
C ILE A 78 -16.42 17.97 -2.35
N ARG A 79 -16.04 16.83 -2.92
CA ARG A 79 -16.75 15.56 -2.69
C ARG A 79 -15.95 14.76 -1.68
N GLU A 80 -16.62 14.21 -0.69
CA GLU A 80 -15.99 13.49 0.40
C GLU A 80 -16.62 12.12 0.60
N GLN A 81 -15.77 11.12 0.85
CA GLN A 81 -16.17 9.79 1.29
C GLN A 81 -15.43 9.43 2.58
N HIS A 82 -16.17 9.31 3.68
CA HIS A 82 -15.62 9.03 5.00
C HIS A 82 -15.67 7.55 5.34
N HIS A 83 -14.56 7.02 5.86
CA HIS A 83 -14.42 5.63 6.30
C HIS A 83 -14.15 5.58 7.81
N GLY A 84 -15.22 5.70 8.61
CA GLY A 84 -15.15 5.93 10.06
C GLY A 84 -14.40 4.88 10.88
N ARG A 85 -14.32 3.62 10.43
CA ARG A 85 -13.57 2.56 11.14
C ARG A 85 -12.06 2.82 11.21
N TYR A 86 -11.52 3.56 10.23
CA TYR A 86 -10.09 3.75 10.05
C TYR A 86 -9.65 5.21 10.18
N GLY A 87 -10.61 6.12 10.38
CA GLY A 87 -10.35 7.56 10.51
C GLY A 87 -9.80 8.17 9.23
N THR A 88 -10.24 7.69 8.06
CA THR A 88 -9.80 8.16 6.75
C THR A 88 -10.94 8.82 5.98
N ALA A 89 -10.59 9.81 5.15
CA ALA A 89 -11.48 10.51 4.24
C ALA A 89 -10.82 10.62 2.87
N GLU A 90 -11.53 10.20 1.83
CA GLU A 90 -11.14 10.37 0.44
C GLU A 90 -11.84 11.64 -0.07
N LEU A 91 -11.09 12.57 -0.66
CA LEU A 91 -11.61 13.85 -1.10
C LEU A 91 -11.31 14.06 -2.59
N GLU A 92 -12.31 14.51 -3.34
CA GLU A 92 -12.15 15.03 -4.70
C GLU A 92 -12.41 16.54 -4.68
N LEU A 93 -11.36 17.33 -4.92
CA LEU A 93 -11.41 18.78 -4.97
C LEU A 93 -11.47 19.25 -6.42
N ALA A 94 -12.51 19.98 -6.79
CA ALA A 94 -12.61 20.61 -8.11
C ALA A 94 -12.04 22.04 -8.04
N LEU A 95 -10.71 22.18 -8.12
CA LEU A 95 -10.10 23.50 -8.20
C LEU A 95 -10.37 24.12 -9.58
N PRO A 96 -10.40 25.47 -9.69
CA PRO A 96 -10.45 26.12 -10.98
C PRO A 96 -9.31 25.62 -11.89
N PRO A 97 -9.51 25.47 -13.21
CA PRO A 97 -8.48 24.99 -14.13
C PRO A 97 -7.18 25.82 -14.04
N GLU A 98 -7.31 27.14 -13.85
CA GLU A 98 -6.20 28.06 -13.64
C GLU A 98 -5.43 27.84 -12.32
N CYS A 99 -6.03 27.12 -11.37
CA CYS A 99 -5.48 26.79 -10.06
C CYS A 99 -5.08 25.32 -9.92
N GLY A 100 -5.04 24.55 -11.03
CA GLY A 100 -4.53 23.18 -11.03
C GLY A 100 -5.58 22.07 -11.20
N GLY A 101 -6.85 22.39 -11.48
CA GLY A 101 -7.86 21.39 -11.86
C GLY A 101 -8.30 20.46 -10.72
N THR A 102 -8.69 19.22 -11.06
CA THR A 102 -9.21 18.26 -10.07
C THR A 102 -8.08 17.57 -9.31
N TRP A 103 -8.19 17.52 -7.98
CA TRP A 103 -7.24 16.85 -7.09
C TRP A 103 -7.91 15.77 -6.25
N LEU A 104 -7.23 14.63 -6.12
CA LEU A 104 -7.61 13.56 -5.21
C LEU A 104 -6.72 13.60 -3.97
N ILE A 105 -7.33 13.57 -2.79
CA ILE A 105 -6.62 13.62 -1.51
C ILE A 105 -7.11 12.48 -0.63
N ASP A 106 -6.17 11.68 -0.16
CA ASP A 106 -6.40 10.64 0.82
C ASP A 106 -5.93 11.15 2.18
N LEU A 107 -6.87 11.55 3.04
CA LEU A 107 -6.57 12.10 4.36
C LEU A 107 -6.82 11.06 5.44
N ALA A 108 -5.80 10.78 6.25
CA ALA A 108 -5.88 9.86 7.37
C ALA A 108 -5.57 10.53 8.71
N SER A 109 -6.26 10.08 9.76
CA SER A 109 -5.89 10.38 11.15
C SER A 109 -4.68 9.54 11.53
N ALA A 110 -3.66 10.15 12.15
CA ALA A 110 -2.50 9.42 12.66
C ALA A 110 -2.94 8.36 13.67
N ARG A 111 -2.43 7.13 13.51
CA ARG A 111 -2.88 5.99 14.29
C ARG A 111 -1.77 5.00 14.59
N GLN A 112 -1.95 4.30 15.69
CA GLN A 112 -1.17 3.13 16.06
C GLN A 112 -1.93 1.85 15.68
N GLU A 113 -1.20 0.82 15.31
CA GLU A 113 -1.73 -0.52 15.04
C GLU A 113 -1.08 -1.53 15.97
N VAL A 114 -1.91 -2.38 16.59
CA VAL A 114 -1.46 -3.52 17.41
C VAL A 114 -2.05 -4.80 16.84
N TYR A 115 -1.19 -5.78 16.55
CA TYR A 115 -1.58 -7.07 16.00
C TYR A 115 -1.77 -8.07 17.15
N PRO A 116 -3.01 -8.52 17.44
CA PRO A 116 -3.27 -9.39 18.59
C PRO A 116 -2.66 -10.80 18.42
N ARG A 117 -2.49 -11.22 17.16
CA ARG A 117 -1.78 -12.45 16.78
C ARG A 117 -1.28 -12.32 15.33
N PRO A 118 -0.27 -13.10 14.92
CA PRO A 118 0.25 -13.12 13.55
C PRO A 118 -0.86 -13.23 12.49
N GLY A 119 -0.83 -12.35 11.48
CA GLY A 119 -1.77 -12.34 10.37
C GLY A 119 -3.21 -11.89 10.70
N ALA A 120 -3.52 -11.56 11.96
CA ALA A 120 -4.83 -11.00 12.30
C ALA A 120 -4.98 -9.56 11.78
N ASN A 121 -6.22 -9.08 11.76
CA ASN A 121 -6.44 -7.65 11.57
C ASN A 121 -5.88 -6.87 12.76
N PRO A 122 -5.23 -5.73 12.53
CA PRO A 122 -4.77 -4.89 13.62
C PRO A 122 -5.95 -4.26 14.36
N VAL A 123 -5.75 -4.02 15.65
CA VAL A 123 -6.56 -3.10 16.44
C VAL A 123 -5.95 -1.71 16.28
N VAL A 124 -6.77 -0.74 15.89
CA VAL A 124 -6.33 0.65 15.64
C VAL A 124 -6.69 1.55 16.82
N SER A 125 -5.79 2.47 17.17
CA SER A 125 -6.05 3.54 18.14
C SER A 125 -5.44 4.86 17.66
N PRO A 126 -5.92 6.02 18.14
CA PRO A 126 -5.26 7.30 17.86
C PRO A 126 -3.77 7.25 18.23
N GLY A 127 -2.92 7.90 17.42
CA GLY A 127 -1.48 7.88 17.60
C GLY A 127 -0.81 9.16 17.09
N SER A 128 0.51 9.22 17.19
CA SER A 128 1.33 10.27 16.58
C SER A 128 1.73 9.90 15.16
N LEU A 129 2.31 10.85 14.43
CA LEU A 129 2.90 10.63 13.11
C LEU A 129 3.99 9.54 13.17
N ASP A 130 4.80 9.50 14.23
CA ASP A 130 5.81 8.46 14.41
C ASP A 130 5.18 7.06 14.53
N HIS A 131 4.05 6.94 15.24
CA HIS A 131 3.29 5.68 15.30
C HIS A 131 2.72 5.29 13.92
N ASP A 132 2.24 6.26 13.13
CA ASP A 132 1.75 6.00 11.78
C ASP A 132 2.87 5.54 10.82
N LEU A 133 4.06 6.13 10.93
CA LEU A 133 5.21 5.72 10.13
C LEU A 133 5.71 4.32 10.54
N ALA A 134 5.71 4.00 11.83
CA ALA A 134 6.19 2.73 12.36
C ALA A 134 5.36 1.51 11.92
N ARG A 135 4.06 1.69 11.66
CA ARG A 135 3.16 0.59 11.24
C ARG A 135 3.25 0.25 9.75
N ARG A 136 4.02 1.00 8.95
CA ARG A 136 4.10 0.84 7.49
C ARG A 136 4.89 -0.41 7.10
N ASP A 137 4.86 -0.72 5.81
CA ASP A 137 5.40 -1.95 5.26
C ASP A 137 6.91 -1.91 5.06
N VAL A 138 7.41 -0.91 4.32
CA VAL A 138 8.83 -0.75 3.97
C VAL A 138 9.36 0.65 4.30
N THR A 139 10.64 0.73 4.66
CA THR A 139 11.34 1.97 5.08
C THR A 139 11.17 3.11 4.09
N VAL A 140 11.28 2.82 2.79
CA VAL A 140 11.12 3.81 1.71
C VAL A 140 9.72 4.42 1.64
N ASN A 141 8.70 3.79 2.22
CA ASN A 141 7.35 4.32 2.33
C ASN A 141 7.04 4.86 3.73
N ALA A 142 7.99 4.77 4.67
CA ALA A 142 7.85 5.18 6.07
C ALA A 142 8.55 6.51 6.37
N MET A 143 8.49 7.43 5.40
CA MET A 143 8.94 8.81 5.53
C MET A 143 7.76 9.77 5.44
N ALA A 144 7.94 10.97 5.97
CA ALA A 144 6.96 12.03 5.94
C ALA A 144 7.58 13.38 5.62
N LEU A 145 6.86 14.23 4.88
CA LEU A 145 7.14 15.65 4.77
C LEU A 145 6.12 16.41 5.62
N VAL A 146 6.54 16.89 6.78
CA VAL A 146 5.71 17.70 7.68
C VAL A 146 5.52 19.07 7.04
N LEU A 147 4.27 19.40 6.75
CA LEU A 147 3.89 20.61 6.01
C LEU A 147 3.85 21.84 6.91
N ASN A 148 3.69 21.64 8.22
CA ASN A 148 3.63 22.69 9.25
C ASN A 148 4.49 22.33 10.48
N PRO A 149 5.83 22.32 10.34
CA PRO A 149 6.72 21.91 11.42
C PRO A 149 6.55 22.79 12.68
N PRO A 150 6.60 22.21 13.90
CA PRO A 150 6.41 22.96 15.14
C PRO A 150 7.39 24.12 15.28
N GLY A 151 6.88 25.30 15.67
CA GLY A 151 7.69 26.50 15.85
C GLY A 151 8.14 27.17 14.54
N ALA A 152 7.76 26.62 13.38
CA ALA A 152 8.06 27.23 12.10
C ALA A 152 7.06 28.36 11.79
N GLY A 153 7.57 29.50 11.33
CA GLY A 153 6.73 30.64 10.92
C GLY A 153 5.88 30.34 9.69
N VAL A 154 4.93 31.24 9.40
CA VAL A 154 4.09 31.16 8.19
C VAL A 154 4.99 31.10 6.94
N GLY A 155 4.81 30.08 6.10
CA GLY A 155 5.59 29.88 4.87
C GLY A 155 6.91 29.13 5.03
N ALA A 156 7.16 28.51 6.19
CA ALA A 156 8.32 27.65 6.37
C ALA A 156 8.34 26.46 5.39
N ALA A 157 9.54 26.04 5.02
CA ALA A 157 9.71 24.87 4.16
C ALA A 157 9.30 23.59 4.91
N PRO A 158 8.68 22.62 4.22
CA PRO A 158 8.39 21.31 4.82
C PRO A 158 9.65 20.62 5.37
N GLU A 159 9.49 19.95 6.50
CA GLU A 159 10.53 19.16 7.18
C GLU A 159 10.40 17.68 6.77
N LEU A 160 11.51 17.07 6.35
CA LEU A 160 11.55 15.63 6.07
C LEU A 160 11.82 14.85 7.37
N LEU A 161 10.88 13.98 7.74
CA LEU A 161 11.08 12.96 8.75
C LEU A 161 11.39 11.62 8.09
N ASP A 162 12.51 11.04 8.48
CA ASP A 162 12.94 9.71 8.06
C ASP A 162 13.47 8.91 9.26
N PRO A 163 12.58 8.45 10.16
CA PRO A 163 12.98 7.77 11.39
C PRO A 163 13.56 6.36 11.15
N PHE A 164 13.36 5.78 9.95
CA PHE A 164 13.71 4.38 9.65
C PHE A 164 14.79 4.22 8.56
N GLY A 165 15.37 5.32 8.08
CA GLY A 165 16.47 5.29 7.09
C GLY A 165 16.00 4.99 5.66
N GLY A 166 14.78 5.36 5.31
CA GLY A 166 14.22 5.21 3.96
C GLY A 166 15.02 5.90 2.88
N GLN A 167 15.70 7.02 3.16
CA GLN A 167 16.58 7.68 2.19
C GLN A 167 17.80 6.82 1.83
N ALA A 168 18.37 6.10 2.81
CA ALA A 168 19.52 5.23 2.56
C ALA A 168 19.10 4.02 1.72
N ASP A 169 17.96 3.41 2.03
CA ASP A 169 17.41 2.29 1.26
C ASP A 169 16.97 2.74 -0.16
N LEU A 170 16.46 3.98 -0.33
CA LEU A 170 16.19 4.58 -1.64
C LEU A 170 17.46 4.69 -2.49
N ALA A 171 18.55 5.20 -1.91
CA ALA A 171 19.83 5.32 -2.60
C ALA A 171 20.39 3.96 -3.03
N GLN A 172 20.13 2.92 -2.25
CA GLN A 172 20.53 1.55 -2.55
C GLN A 172 19.53 0.79 -3.46
N ARG A 173 18.38 1.41 -3.79
CA ARG A 173 17.26 0.77 -4.49
C ARG A 173 16.79 -0.52 -3.81
N GLN A 174 16.71 -0.49 -2.48
CA GLN A 174 16.32 -1.63 -1.64
C GLN A 174 14.97 -1.40 -0.95
N LEU A 175 14.26 -2.49 -0.73
CA LEU A 175 13.08 -2.56 0.13
C LEU A 175 13.44 -3.30 1.42
N ARG A 176 13.29 -2.60 2.54
CA ARG A 176 13.53 -3.12 3.89
C ARG A 176 12.26 -3.03 4.71
N PHE A 177 11.90 -4.10 5.40
CA PHE A 177 10.76 -4.09 6.32
C PHE A 177 11.09 -3.33 7.62
N LEU A 178 10.09 -2.68 8.21
CA LEU A 178 10.29 -1.73 9.33
C LEU A 178 10.83 -2.40 10.61
N HIS A 179 10.48 -3.66 10.87
CA HIS A 179 10.88 -4.35 12.08
C HIS A 179 11.00 -5.87 11.88
N PRO A 180 11.71 -6.59 12.76
CA PRO A 180 11.94 -8.04 12.66
C PRO A 180 10.67 -8.91 12.68
N HIS A 181 9.52 -8.36 13.05
CA HIS A 181 8.23 -9.07 13.05
C HIS A 181 7.29 -8.65 11.92
N SER A 182 7.68 -7.74 11.02
CA SER A 182 6.80 -7.16 9.99
C SER A 182 6.03 -8.20 9.18
N LEU A 183 6.71 -9.22 8.65
CA LEU A 183 6.07 -10.28 7.87
C LEU A 183 5.30 -11.29 8.72
N ARG A 184 5.68 -11.48 9.99
CA ARG A 184 4.94 -12.33 10.93
C ARG A 184 3.61 -11.67 11.29
N ASP A 185 3.65 -10.38 11.60
CA ASP A 185 2.46 -9.60 11.92
C ASP A 185 1.53 -9.53 10.71
N ASP A 186 2.10 -9.35 9.52
CA ASP A 186 1.34 -9.25 8.29
C ASP A 186 2.09 -9.80 7.05
N PRO A 187 1.84 -11.08 6.67
CA PRO A 187 2.46 -11.70 5.50
C PRO A 187 2.09 -11.03 4.16
N THR A 188 1.00 -10.24 4.13
CA THR A 188 0.58 -9.55 2.90
C THR A 188 1.58 -8.48 2.46
N ARG A 189 2.43 -8.00 3.38
CA ARG A 189 3.53 -7.09 3.11
C ARG A 189 4.55 -7.65 2.12
N LEU A 190 4.70 -8.97 2.02
CA LEU A 190 5.57 -9.57 1.00
C LEU A 190 5.03 -9.35 -0.42
N LEU A 191 3.71 -9.48 -0.61
CA LEU A 191 3.08 -9.18 -1.90
C LEU A 191 3.19 -7.69 -2.22
N ARG A 192 2.93 -6.83 -1.24
CA ARG A 192 3.10 -5.37 -1.39
C ARG A 192 4.55 -5.01 -1.78
N ALA A 193 5.54 -5.63 -1.14
CA ALA A 193 6.94 -5.46 -1.50
C ALA A 193 7.23 -5.92 -2.93
N ALA A 194 6.67 -7.03 -3.40
CA ALA A 194 6.82 -7.48 -4.79
C ALA A 194 6.21 -6.49 -5.78
N ARG A 195 5.05 -5.93 -5.45
CA ARG A 195 4.40 -4.87 -6.24
C ARG A 195 5.29 -3.62 -6.33
N TYR A 196 5.80 -3.14 -5.20
CA TYR A 196 6.69 -1.97 -5.17
C TYR A 196 8.00 -2.23 -5.92
N ALA A 197 8.64 -3.38 -5.70
CA ALA A 197 9.88 -3.73 -6.37
C ALA A 197 9.72 -3.80 -7.88
N ALA A 198 8.63 -4.41 -8.36
CA ALA A 198 8.35 -4.50 -9.79
C ALA A 198 8.08 -3.12 -10.42
N ARG A 199 7.40 -2.23 -9.71
CA ARG A 199 7.11 -0.87 -10.16
C ARG A 199 8.34 0.03 -10.16
N LEU A 200 9.16 -0.05 -9.11
CA LEU A 200 10.29 0.86 -8.87
C LEU A 200 11.62 0.33 -9.44
N GLY A 201 11.68 -0.95 -9.82
CA GLY A 201 12.92 -1.63 -10.19
C GLY A 201 13.86 -1.82 -9.00
N PHE A 202 13.30 -2.11 -7.82
CA PHE A 202 14.03 -2.32 -6.57
C PHE A 202 14.13 -3.82 -6.26
N ASP A 203 14.89 -4.18 -5.23
CA ASP A 203 14.95 -5.54 -4.68
C ASP A 203 14.82 -5.55 -3.15
N LEU A 204 14.58 -6.70 -2.53
CA LEU A 204 14.63 -6.80 -1.07
C LEU A 204 16.07 -6.63 -0.57
N ALA A 205 16.22 -5.88 0.54
CA ALA A 205 17.46 -5.89 1.31
C ALA A 205 17.79 -7.32 1.80
N PRO A 206 19.07 -7.68 1.99
CA PRO A 206 19.45 -9.02 2.45
C PRO A 206 18.73 -9.46 3.73
N GLU A 207 18.57 -8.56 4.71
CA GLU A 207 17.88 -8.83 5.97
C GLU A 207 16.37 -9.03 5.77
N ALA A 208 15.78 -8.32 4.81
CA ALA A 208 14.38 -8.48 4.45
C ALA A 208 14.13 -9.84 3.77
N LEU A 209 15.06 -10.29 2.92
CA LEU A 209 15.00 -11.63 2.33
C LEU A 209 15.14 -12.73 3.39
N GLU A 210 16.00 -12.54 4.40
CA GLU A 210 16.11 -13.48 5.50
C GLU A 210 14.83 -13.53 6.34
N GLN A 211 14.18 -12.38 6.57
CA GLN A 211 12.87 -12.34 7.20
C GLN A 211 11.80 -13.10 6.39
N VAL A 212 11.83 -13.02 5.06
CA VAL A 212 10.95 -13.81 4.18
C VAL A 212 11.18 -15.29 4.43
N ARG A 213 12.44 -15.76 4.41
CA ARG A 213 12.78 -17.17 4.64
C ARG A 213 12.30 -17.65 6.00
N ALA A 214 12.59 -16.91 7.07
CA ALA A 214 12.15 -17.25 8.43
C ALA A 214 10.62 -17.32 8.53
N THR A 215 9.92 -16.38 7.91
CA THR A 215 8.45 -16.34 7.87
C THR A 215 7.90 -17.54 7.11
N LEU A 216 8.48 -17.89 5.96
CA LEU A 216 8.06 -19.03 5.14
C LEU A 216 8.37 -20.39 5.78
N LEU A 217 9.43 -20.50 6.57
CA LEU A 217 9.74 -21.73 7.32
C LEU A 217 8.73 -21.97 8.46
N ALA A 218 8.27 -20.90 9.10
CA ALA A 218 7.19 -20.97 10.09
C ALA A 218 5.80 -20.96 9.45
N TRP A 219 5.72 -20.71 8.14
CA TRP A 219 4.49 -20.81 7.39
C TRP A 219 4.20 -22.28 7.13
N PRO A 220 2.96 -22.73 7.34
CA PRO A 220 1.78 -21.97 7.74
C PRO A 220 1.55 -22.00 9.26
N TRP A 221 1.42 -20.82 9.87
CA TRP A 221 1.49 -20.62 11.33
C TRP A 221 0.60 -21.55 12.18
N ASP A 222 -0.53 -22.04 11.65
CA ASP A 222 -1.39 -23.08 12.25
C ASP A 222 -2.26 -23.84 11.19
N TRP A 223 -1.95 -23.79 9.89
CA TRP A 223 -2.84 -24.35 8.83
C TRP A 223 -2.06 -25.07 7.74
N HIS A 224 -2.05 -26.39 7.66
CA HIS A 224 -1.36 -27.15 6.64
C HIS A 224 -2.24 -27.40 5.41
N LEU A 225 -1.61 -27.71 4.26
CA LEU A 225 -2.34 -28.13 3.07
C LEU A 225 -3.16 -29.40 3.38
N GLY A 226 -4.47 -29.24 3.50
CA GLY A 226 -5.41 -30.30 3.90
C GLY A 226 -6.25 -29.98 5.15
N ASP A 227 -5.85 -28.96 5.92
CA ASP A 227 -6.62 -28.47 7.08
C ASP A 227 -7.90 -27.75 6.63
N ASP A 228 -8.93 -27.76 7.49
CA ASP A 228 -10.21 -27.10 7.22
C ASP A 228 -9.98 -25.64 6.82
N PRO A 229 -10.44 -25.18 5.64
CA PRO A 229 -10.30 -23.80 5.21
C PRO A 229 -10.81 -22.75 6.22
N ALA A 230 -11.72 -23.13 7.13
CA ALA A 230 -12.21 -22.28 8.22
C ALA A 230 -11.15 -21.98 9.29
N GLN A 231 -10.05 -22.76 9.37
CA GLN A 231 -8.98 -22.58 10.35
C GLN A 231 -7.97 -21.50 9.94
N ALA A 232 -7.82 -21.23 8.63
CA ALA A 232 -7.04 -20.09 8.18
C ALA A 232 -7.72 -18.78 8.63
N PRO A 233 -7.00 -17.82 9.25
CA PRO A 233 -7.62 -16.56 9.67
C PRO A 233 -8.37 -15.91 8.49
N PRO A 234 -9.72 -15.82 8.53
CA PRO A 234 -10.49 -15.44 7.34
C PRO A 234 -10.11 -14.08 6.77
N ALA A 235 -9.67 -13.17 7.64
CA ALA A 235 -9.16 -11.87 7.25
C ALA A 235 -7.85 -11.95 6.44
N LEU A 236 -6.90 -12.81 6.84
CA LEU A 236 -5.62 -12.95 6.15
C LEU A 236 -5.80 -13.51 4.74
N ALA A 237 -6.62 -14.55 4.61
CA ALA A 237 -6.95 -15.16 3.33
C ALA A 237 -7.48 -14.14 2.31
N THR A 238 -8.48 -13.36 2.73
CA THR A 238 -9.08 -12.31 1.89
C THR A 238 -8.05 -11.23 1.53
N ARG A 239 -7.21 -10.81 2.48
CA ARG A 239 -6.18 -9.80 2.22
C ARG A 239 -5.08 -10.30 1.28
N LEU A 240 -4.64 -11.56 1.41
CA LEU A 240 -3.71 -12.18 0.48
C LEU A 240 -4.29 -12.27 -0.93
N ARG A 241 -5.58 -12.64 -1.06
CA ARG A 241 -6.29 -12.62 -2.35
C ARG A 241 -6.28 -11.21 -2.94
N MET A 242 -6.72 -10.21 -2.18
CA MET A 242 -6.80 -8.82 -2.64
C MET A 242 -5.45 -8.27 -3.10
N GLU A 243 -4.37 -8.55 -2.36
CA GLU A 243 -3.02 -8.11 -2.75
C GLU A 243 -2.53 -8.83 -4.01
N LEU A 244 -2.90 -10.11 -4.20
CA LEU A 244 -2.57 -10.86 -5.42
C LEU A 244 -3.37 -10.36 -6.64
N GLU A 245 -4.64 -10.00 -6.46
CA GLU A 245 -5.46 -9.35 -7.49
C GLU A 245 -4.84 -8.01 -7.90
N LEU A 246 -4.48 -7.16 -6.94
CA LEU A 246 -3.81 -5.89 -7.21
C LEU A 246 -2.48 -6.08 -7.94
N LEU A 247 -1.69 -7.10 -7.58
CA LEU A 247 -0.45 -7.43 -8.26
C LEU A 247 -0.70 -7.79 -9.73
N LEU A 248 -1.71 -8.61 -10.01
CA LEU A 248 -2.05 -9.06 -11.37
C LEU A 248 -2.67 -7.96 -12.23
N ASP A 249 -3.44 -7.05 -11.62
CA ASP A 249 -4.24 -6.06 -12.35
C ASP A 249 -3.54 -4.71 -12.52
N ARG A 250 -2.69 -4.29 -11.57
CA ARG A 250 -2.18 -2.91 -11.48
C ARG A 250 -0.68 -2.76 -11.65
N GLU A 251 0.07 -3.84 -11.51
CA GLU A 251 1.53 -3.80 -11.58
C GLU A 251 2.05 -4.48 -12.86
N PRO A 252 3.34 -4.31 -13.20
CA PRO A 252 4.02 -5.20 -14.15
C PRO A 252 4.10 -6.63 -13.57
N TRP A 253 2.97 -7.33 -13.62
CA TRP A 253 2.76 -8.63 -12.97
C TRP A 253 3.78 -9.70 -13.36
N PRO A 254 4.37 -9.75 -14.58
CA PRO A 254 5.40 -10.74 -14.87
C PRO A 254 6.63 -10.54 -13.99
N VAL A 255 7.06 -9.29 -13.80
CA VAL A 255 8.18 -8.93 -12.95
C VAL A 255 7.83 -9.17 -11.48
N ALA A 256 6.64 -8.75 -11.05
CA ALA A 256 6.21 -8.93 -9.67
C ALA A 256 6.11 -10.40 -9.26
N LEU A 257 5.56 -11.27 -10.11
CA LEU A 257 5.50 -12.71 -9.85
C LEU A 257 6.88 -13.37 -9.89
N GLU A 258 7.77 -12.94 -10.80
CA GLU A 258 9.14 -13.44 -10.85
C GLU A 258 9.92 -13.07 -9.59
N LEU A 259 9.82 -11.83 -9.12
CA LEU A 259 10.40 -11.39 -7.84
C LEU A 259 9.84 -12.20 -6.68
N LEU A 260 8.51 -12.33 -6.61
CA LEU A 260 7.84 -13.09 -5.56
C LEU A 260 8.29 -14.55 -5.56
N GLN A 261 8.42 -15.18 -6.73
CA GLN A 261 8.96 -16.53 -6.87
C GLN A 261 10.42 -16.59 -6.44
N ARG A 262 11.26 -15.65 -6.87
CA ARG A 262 12.68 -15.61 -6.52
C ARG A 262 12.91 -15.48 -5.01
N TRP A 263 12.05 -14.73 -4.32
CA TRP A 263 12.09 -14.58 -2.86
C TRP A 263 11.45 -15.75 -2.10
N GLY A 264 10.83 -16.71 -2.79
CA GLY A 264 10.11 -17.84 -2.18
C GLY A 264 8.66 -17.54 -1.80
N GLY A 265 8.17 -16.32 -2.06
CA GLY A 265 6.89 -15.83 -1.59
C GLY A 265 5.66 -16.49 -2.22
N LEU A 266 5.76 -17.18 -3.36
CA LEU A 266 4.63 -17.95 -3.89
C LEU A 266 4.28 -19.14 -2.98
N ALA A 267 5.21 -19.58 -2.13
CA ALA A 267 4.95 -20.62 -1.12
C ALA A 267 3.94 -20.16 -0.04
N LEU A 268 3.68 -18.85 0.09
CA LEU A 268 2.56 -18.36 0.91
C LEU A 268 1.22 -18.95 0.43
N PHE A 269 1.09 -19.14 -0.88
CA PHE A 269 -0.12 -19.71 -1.48
C PHE A 269 -0.04 -21.23 -1.54
N ASP A 270 0.98 -21.75 -2.22
CA ASP A 270 1.15 -23.19 -2.46
C ASP A 270 2.61 -23.52 -2.86
N PRO A 271 3.24 -24.57 -2.29
CA PRO A 271 4.59 -24.99 -2.67
C PRO A 271 4.72 -25.48 -4.12
N GLY A 272 3.64 -25.98 -4.72
CA GLY A 272 3.57 -26.29 -6.14
C GLY A 272 3.64 -25.03 -7.00
N LEU A 273 2.92 -23.97 -6.62
CA LEU A 273 3.00 -22.68 -7.31
C LEU A 273 4.42 -22.09 -7.27
N GLN A 274 5.10 -22.22 -6.13
CA GLN A 274 6.51 -21.79 -5.98
C GLN A 274 7.46 -22.53 -6.93
N ARG A 275 7.18 -23.79 -7.25
CA ARG A 275 8.00 -24.61 -8.17
C ARG A 275 7.55 -24.52 -9.63
N ASP A 276 6.41 -23.88 -9.89
CA ASP A 276 5.88 -23.75 -11.24
C ASP A 276 6.61 -22.64 -12.01
N HIS A 277 7.31 -22.99 -13.09
CA HIS A 277 7.94 -22.01 -14.00
C HIS A 277 7.11 -21.76 -15.27
N THR A 278 5.89 -22.31 -15.34
CA THR A 278 5.00 -22.23 -16.50
C THR A 278 3.87 -21.21 -16.36
N TRP A 279 3.69 -20.61 -15.16
CA TRP A 279 2.64 -19.63 -14.90
C TRP A 279 2.66 -18.46 -15.89
N GLY A 280 3.82 -18.00 -16.34
CA GLY A 280 3.92 -16.89 -17.29
C GLY A 280 3.33 -17.23 -18.64
N ARG A 281 3.58 -18.45 -19.15
CA ARG A 281 2.94 -18.96 -20.36
C ARG A 281 1.44 -19.09 -20.14
N ARG A 282 1.02 -19.70 -19.03
CA ARG A 282 -0.39 -19.95 -18.72
C ARG A 282 -1.21 -18.66 -18.62
N LEU A 283 -0.71 -17.65 -17.93
CA LEU A 283 -1.35 -16.33 -17.82
C LEU A 283 -1.49 -15.63 -19.19
N ARG A 284 -0.45 -15.68 -20.04
CA ARG A 284 -0.54 -15.12 -21.40
C ARG A 284 -1.59 -15.83 -22.27
N TRP A 285 -1.71 -17.15 -22.15
CA TRP A 285 -2.76 -17.90 -22.84
C TRP A 285 -4.15 -17.59 -22.27
N GLY A 286 -4.28 -17.53 -20.94
CA GLY A 286 -5.54 -17.14 -20.28
C GLY A 286 -6.02 -15.76 -20.73
N ALA A 287 -5.12 -14.78 -20.79
CA ALA A 287 -5.44 -13.43 -21.28
C ALA A 287 -5.97 -13.44 -22.73
N ARG A 288 -5.37 -14.25 -23.63
CA ARG A 288 -5.85 -14.40 -25.02
C ARG A 288 -7.25 -15.03 -25.11
N LEU A 289 -7.62 -15.85 -24.13
CA LEU A 289 -8.93 -16.50 -24.04
C LEU A 289 -9.94 -15.67 -23.23
N GLY A 290 -9.58 -14.46 -22.77
CA GLY A 290 -10.42 -13.64 -21.91
C GLY A 290 -10.67 -14.23 -20.52
N ALA A 291 -9.82 -15.16 -20.07
CA ALA A 291 -9.95 -15.79 -18.77
C ALA A 291 -9.37 -14.90 -17.65
N PRO A 292 -10.02 -14.83 -16.47
CA PRO A 292 -9.50 -14.05 -15.35
C PRO A 292 -8.13 -14.54 -14.88
N ALA A 293 -7.19 -13.62 -14.69
CA ALA A 293 -5.78 -13.94 -14.41
C ALA A 293 -5.59 -14.76 -13.12
N LEU A 294 -6.24 -14.38 -12.02
CA LEU A 294 -6.06 -15.05 -10.74
C LEU A 294 -6.48 -16.54 -10.79
N PRO A 295 -7.68 -16.91 -11.27
CA PRO A 295 -8.02 -18.32 -11.47
C PRO A 295 -7.05 -19.08 -12.36
N VAL A 296 -6.56 -18.46 -13.44
CA VAL A 296 -5.59 -19.07 -14.37
C VAL A 296 -4.24 -19.32 -13.70
N LEU A 297 -3.78 -18.41 -12.84
CA LEU A 297 -2.57 -18.58 -12.04
C LEU A 297 -2.71 -19.80 -11.11
N LEU A 298 -3.81 -19.84 -10.35
CA LEU A 298 -4.05 -20.83 -9.30
C LEU A 298 -4.46 -22.21 -9.85
N ALA A 299 -4.91 -22.32 -11.10
CA ALA A 299 -5.39 -23.58 -11.66
C ALA A 299 -4.34 -24.71 -11.72
N ALA A 300 -3.04 -24.40 -11.66
CA ALA A 300 -1.96 -25.38 -11.77
C ALA A 300 -1.40 -25.87 -10.43
N VAL A 301 -1.95 -25.41 -9.30
CA VAL A 301 -1.52 -25.90 -7.98
C VAL A 301 -2.03 -27.32 -7.74
N SER A 302 -1.48 -28.03 -6.75
CA SER A 302 -1.82 -29.44 -6.49
C SER A 302 -3.30 -29.63 -6.09
N ASP A 303 -3.87 -28.71 -5.32
CA ASP A 303 -5.30 -28.65 -5.05
C ASP A 303 -5.87 -27.24 -5.24
N PRO A 304 -6.23 -26.86 -6.48
CA PRO A 304 -6.68 -25.52 -6.79
C PRO A 304 -8.04 -25.22 -6.16
N VAL A 305 -8.90 -26.22 -5.93
CA VAL A 305 -10.22 -26.03 -5.31
C VAL A 305 -10.08 -25.68 -3.84
N ALA A 306 -9.21 -26.38 -3.11
CA ALA A 306 -8.93 -26.05 -1.71
C ALA A 306 -8.30 -24.65 -1.58
N LEU A 307 -7.32 -24.33 -2.42
CA LEU A 307 -6.65 -23.02 -2.37
C LEU A 307 -7.61 -21.86 -2.65
N VAL A 308 -8.50 -21.99 -3.64
CA VAL A 308 -9.40 -20.88 -3.99
C VAL A 308 -10.52 -20.67 -2.98
N ARG A 309 -10.94 -21.75 -2.30
CA ARG A 309 -11.84 -21.66 -1.14
C ARG A 309 -11.14 -20.98 0.03
N ARG A 310 -9.90 -21.39 0.34
CA ARG A 310 -9.08 -20.76 1.38
C ARG A 310 -8.94 -19.26 1.13
N LEU A 311 -8.61 -18.86 -0.09
CA LEU A 311 -8.48 -17.44 -0.48
C LEU A 311 -9.82 -16.71 -0.63
N GLN A 312 -10.96 -17.40 -0.46
CA GLN A 312 -12.30 -16.86 -0.57
C GLN A 312 -12.55 -16.14 -1.90
N LEU A 313 -12.16 -16.76 -3.02
CA LEU A 313 -12.45 -16.22 -4.35
C LEU A 313 -13.98 -16.15 -4.57
N PRO A 314 -14.47 -15.22 -5.42
CA PRO A 314 -15.89 -15.18 -5.77
C PRO A 314 -16.40 -16.53 -6.31
N HIS A 315 -17.64 -16.90 -5.99
CA HIS A 315 -18.24 -18.19 -6.36
C HIS A 315 -18.10 -18.54 -7.85
N GLY A 316 -18.25 -17.56 -8.74
CA GLY A 316 -18.07 -17.77 -10.19
C GLY A 316 -16.65 -18.20 -10.57
N GLN A 317 -15.63 -17.64 -9.90
CA GLN A 317 -14.23 -18.01 -10.12
C GLN A 317 -13.92 -19.39 -9.53
N GLN A 318 -14.49 -19.73 -8.35
CA GLN A 318 -14.35 -21.07 -7.77
C GLN A 318 -14.95 -22.14 -8.70
N ALA A 319 -16.13 -21.88 -9.27
CA ALA A 319 -16.80 -22.79 -10.19
C ALA A 319 -16.00 -23.02 -11.48
N LEU A 320 -15.35 -21.97 -12.01
CA LEU A 320 -14.50 -22.07 -13.19
C LEU A 320 -13.34 -23.05 -12.99
N ILE A 321 -12.67 -22.98 -11.83
CA ILE A 321 -11.56 -23.88 -11.47
C ILE A 321 -12.05 -25.30 -11.24
N ALA A 322 -13.20 -25.48 -10.58
CA ALA A 322 -13.77 -26.80 -10.35
C ALA A 322 -14.11 -27.51 -11.68
N ARG A 323 -14.66 -26.78 -12.67
CA ARG A 323 -14.94 -27.31 -14.01
C ARG A 323 -13.68 -27.67 -14.78
N ALA A 324 -12.64 -26.83 -14.70
CA ALA A 324 -11.38 -27.08 -15.40
C ALA A 324 -10.65 -28.35 -14.92
N ARG A 325 -10.93 -28.86 -13.71
CA ARG A 325 -10.40 -30.14 -13.20
C ARG A 325 -11.14 -31.38 -13.71
N GLN A 326 -12.37 -31.23 -14.21
CA GLN A 326 -13.20 -32.34 -14.68
C GLN A 326 -12.98 -32.65 -16.16
N LEU A 327 -12.20 -31.82 -16.86
CA LEU A 327 -11.80 -31.96 -18.27
C LEU A 327 -10.40 -32.56 -18.36
#